data_AF-A0A7W7PHT4-F1
#
_entry.id   AF-A0A7W7PHT4-F1
#
_cell.length_a   1.000
_cell.length_b   1.000
_cell.length_c   1.000
_cell.angle_alpha   90.00
_cell.angle_beta   90.00
_cell.angle_gamma   90.00
#
_symmetry.space_group_name_H-M   'P 1'
#
loop_
_entity.id
_entity.type
_entity.pdbx_description
1 polymer ?
#
loop_
_entity_poly.entity_id
_entity_poly.type
_entity_poly.pdbx_seq_one_letter_code
_entity_poly.pdbx_strand_id
1 'polypeptide(L)'
;MAIVIAASLLVRSARADATAAQQRADQALEELRTALENHQRALAERGKAAARSSRSTFDGHVAENAFPYAAEHGYHPKDIVHVGGNIDFLVFDGLFEIRQGTRKPEDLTIVLADVKYGSSALTREQRAVLAAMNDGRTRGEYWKARETNGQLSYQPRTEVAPARSGKPIVGIRRIQADSFEGTPDITKPPPDVDAPN
;
A
#
# COMPACT_ATOMS: atom_id res chain seq x y z
N MET A 1 -61.40 60.93 0.06
CA MET A 1 -59.93 60.87 -0.16
C MET A 1 -59.24 59.80 0.69
N ALA A 2 -59.49 59.71 2.01
CA ALA A 2 -58.80 58.78 2.91
C ALA A 2 -58.94 57.28 2.56
N ILE A 3 -60.14 56.84 2.16
CA ILE A 3 -60.41 55.42 1.82
C ILE A 3 -59.60 54.98 0.59
N VAL A 4 -59.49 55.85 -0.42
CA VAL A 4 -58.71 55.57 -1.64
C VAL A 4 -57.21 55.47 -1.32
N ILE A 5 -56.70 56.34 -0.44
CA ILE A 5 -55.30 56.31 0.01
C ILE A 5 -55.01 55.02 0.80
N ALA A 6 -55.89 54.63 1.73
CA ALA A 6 -55.74 53.42 2.52
C ALA A 6 -55.75 52.15 1.64
N ALA A 7 -56.67 52.06 0.68
CA ALA A 7 -56.71 50.94 -0.28
C ALA A 7 -55.46 50.90 -1.17
N SER A 8 -54.95 52.06 -1.59
CA SER A 8 -53.71 52.17 -2.38
C SER A 8 -52.49 51.66 -1.62
N LEU A 9 -52.40 51.96 -0.31
CA LEU A 9 -51.31 51.54 0.56
C LEU A 9 -51.32 50.03 0.81
N LEU A 10 -52.49 49.44 1.07
CA LEU A 10 -52.67 47.99 1.24
C LEU A 10 -52.27 47.19 -0.01
N VAL A 11 -52.66 47.67 -1.20
CA VAL A 11 -52.27 47.02 -2.47
C VAL A 11 -50.78 47.14 -2.71
N ARG A 12 -50.15 48.27 -2.34
CA ARG A 12 -48.70 48.45 -2.46
C ARG A 12 -47.92 47.57 -1.49
N SER A 13 -48.36 47.45 -0.24
CA SER A 13 -47.69 46.59 0.75
C SER A 13 -47.79 45.11 0.36
N ALA A 14 -48.97 44.64 -0.07
CA ALA A 14 -49.15 43.26 -0.52
C ALA A 14 -48.28 42.91 -1.74
N ARG A 15 -48.07 43.86 -2.67
CA ARG A 15 -47.14 43.68 -3.81
C ARG A 15 -45.68 43.66 -3.37
N ALA A 16 -45.30 44.51 -2.41
CA ALA A 16 -43.95 44.51 -1.85
C ALA A 16 -43.63 43.19 -1.12
N ASP A 17 -44.59 42.64 -0.37
CA ASP A 17 -44.43 41.35 0.30
C ASP A 17 -44.32 40.18 -0.70
N ALA A 18 -45.14 40.18 -1.75
CA ALA A 18 -45.10 39.16 -2.80
C ALA A 18 -43.76 39.17 -3.57
N THR A 19 -43.26 40.36 -3.90
CA THR A 19 -41.95 40.50 -4.56
C THR A 19 -40.80 40.08 -3.65
N ALA A 20 -40.84 40.41 -2.37
CA ALA A 20 -39.85 39.96 -1.40
C ALA A 20 -39.90 38.44 -1.19
N ALA A 21 -41.09 37.82 -1.20
CA ALA A 21 -41.24 36.37 -1.12
C ALA A 21 -40.65 35.68 -2.35
N GLN A 22 -40.89 36.24 -3.54
CA GLN A 22 -40.36 35.72 -4.80
C GLN A 22 -38.83 35.83 -4.87
N GLN A 23 -38.25 36.96 -4.45
CA GLN A 23 -36.79 37.12 -4.36
C GLN A 23 -36.13 36.11 -3.42
N ARG A 24 -36.75 35.81 -2.26
CA ARG A 24 -36.24 34.79 -1.35
C ARG A 24 -36.30 33.39 -1.95
N ALA A 25 -37.36 33.07 -2.69
CA ALA A 25 -37.48 31.79 -3.37
C ALA A 25 -36.41 31.63 -4.46
N ASP A 26 -36.14 32.68 -5.24
CA ASP A 26 -35.10 32.67 -6.27
C ASP A 26 -33.70 32.53 -5.64
N GLN A 27 -33.42 33.23 -4.54
CA GLN A 27 -32.17 33.08 -3.78
C GLN A 27 -32.00 31.66 -3.24
N ALA A 28 -33.04 31.08 -2.64
CA ALA A 28 -32.98 29.72 -2.10
C ALA A 28 -32.77 28.67 -3.20
N LEU A 29 -33.37 28.86 -4.39
CA LEU A 29 -33.17 27.97 -5.53
C LEU A 29 -31.72 28.03 -6.02
N GLU A 30 -31.13 29.22 -6.07
CA GLU A 30 -29.76 29.40 -6.52
C GLU A 30 -28.73 28.86 -5.51
N GLU A 31 -28.99 29.03 -4.21
CA GLU A 31 -28.22 28.40 -3.14
C GLU A 31 -28.27 26.86 -3.24
N LEU A 32 -29.46 26.30 -3.46
CA LEU A 32 -29.62 24.86 -3.61
C LEU A 32 -28.90 24.31 -4.85
N ARG A 33 -28.97 25.02 -5.99
CA ARG A 33 -28.22 24.66 -7.21
C ARG A 33 -26.73 24.64 -6.94
N THR A 34 -26.21 25.70 -6.34
CA THR A 34 -24.79 25.82 -5.99
C THR A 34 -24.37 24.70 -5.04
N ALA A 35 -25.19 24.39 -4.03
CA ALA A 35 -24.92 23.30 -3.11
C ALA A 35 -24.89 21.93 -3.81
N LEU A 36 -25.81 21.69 -4.74
CA LEU A 36 -25.86 20.44 -5.52
C LEU A 36 -24.63 20.30 -6.43
N GLU A 37 -24.24 21.35 -7.15
CA GLU A 37 -23.05 21.35 -8.00
C GLU A 37 -21.78 21.08 -7.19
N ASN A 38 -21.63 21.74 -6.04
CA ASN A 38 -20.51 21.51 -5.14
C ASN A 38 -20.50 20.08 -4.60
N HIS A 39 -21.67 19.53 -4.26
CA HIS A 39 -21.78 18.15 -3.80
C HIS A 39 -21.39 17.16 -4.91
N GLN A 40 -21.86 17.35 -6.14
CA GLN A 40 -21.50 16.51 -7.28
C GLN A 40 -20.00 16.56 -7.58
N ARG A 41 -19.39 17.75 -7.54
CA ARG A 41 -17.93 17.89 -7.67
C ARG A 41 -17.18 17.15 -6.56
N ALA A 42 -17.63 17.28 -5.32
CA ALA A 42 -17.02 16.58 -4.19
C ALA A 42 -17.13 15.05 -4.33
N LEU A 43 -18.27 14.53 -4.80
CA LEU A 43 -18.44 13.10 -5.09
C LEU A 43 -17.52 12.62 -6.21
N ALA A 44 -17.41 13.39 -7.30
CA ALA A 44 -16.53 13.05 -8.42
C ALA A 44 -15.06 13.00 -8.00
N GLU A 45 -14.59 13.99 -7.24
CA GLU A 45 -13.22 14.02 -6.73
C GLU A 45 -12.94 12.89 -5.72
N ARG A 46 -13.89 12.59 -4.84
CA ARG A 46 -13.80 11.41 -3.94
C ARG A 46 -13.72 10.11 -4.72
N GLY A 47 -14.51 9.96 -5.79
CA GLY A 47 -14.48 8.78 -6.66
C GLY A 47 -13.12 8.61 -7.35
N LYS A 48 -12.57 9.70 -7.91
CA LYS A 48 -11.23 9.69 -8.52
C LYS A 48 -10.14 9.34 -7.50
N ALA A 49 -10.21 9.92 -6.30
CA ALA A 49 -9.26 9.63 -5.24
C ALA A 49 -9.33 8.15 -4.80
N ALA A 50 -10.55 7.61 -4.63
CA ALA A 50 -10.76 6.22 -4.26
C ALA A 50 -10.23 5.23 -5.32
N ALA A 51 -10.44 5.52 -6.60
CA ALA A 51 -9.91 4.71 -7.70
C ALA A 51 -8.37 4.72 -7.72
N ARG A 52 -7.75 5.90 -7.53
CA ARG A 52 -6.28 6.03 -7.45
C ARG A 52 -5.69 5.29 -6.26
N SER A 53 -6.31 5.41 -5.08
CA SER A 53 -5.85 4.68 -3.89
C SER A 53 -5.99 3.18 -4.08
N SER A 54 -7.10 2.71 -4.64
CA SER A 54 -7.31 1.28 -4.92
C SER A 54 -6.23 0.74 -5.87
N ARG A 55 -5.92 1.47 -6.94
CA ARG A 55 -4.88 1.05 -7.89
C ARG A 55 -3.48 1.08 -7.27
N SER A 56 -3.13 2.10 -6.51
CA SER A 56 -1.84 2.17 -5.80
C SER A 56 -1.66 1.00 -4.82
N THR A 57 -2.73 0.61 -4.11
CA THR A 57 -2.69 -0.55 -3.20
C THR A 57 -2.54 -1.86 -3.95
N PHE A 58 -3.28 -2.01 -5.06
CA PHE A 58 -3.20 -3.19 -5.92
C PHE A 58 -1.80 -3.35 -6.52
N ASP A 59 -1.26 -2.30 -7.12
CA ASP A 59 0.07 -2.33 -7.73
C ASP A 59 1.16 -2.61 -6.66
N GLY A 60 0.98 -2.11 -5.43
CA GLY A 60 1.85 -2.47 -4.30
C GLY A 60 1.85 -3.98 -4.01
N HIS A 61 0.66 -4.59 -3.94
CA HIS A 61 0.55 -6.04 -3.78
C HIS A 61 1.16 -6.82 -4.95
N VAL A 62 1.00 -6.33 -6.18
CA VAL A 62 1.62 -6.96 -7.35
C VAL A 62 3.14 -6.88 -7.26
N ALA A 63 3.69 -5.72 -6.91
CA ALA A 63 5.15 -5.53 -6.76
C ALA A 63 5.73 -6.45 -5.68
N GLU A 64 5.08 -6.57 -4.53
CA GLU A 64 5.49 -7.49 -3.46
C GLU A 64 5.50 -8.94 -3.96
N ASN A 65 4.41 -9.41 -4.57
CA ASN A 65 4.32 -10.79 -5.05
C ASN A 65 5.22 -11.10 -6.25
N ALA A 66 5.57 -10.09 -7.05
CA ALA A 66 6.47 -10.23 -8.19
C ALA A 66 7.96 -10.22 -7.79
N PHE A 67 8.30 -9.63 -6.63
CA PHE A 67 9.69 -9.48 -6.18
C PHE A 67 10.51 -10.76 -6.30
N PRO A 68 10.06 -11.97 -5.89
CA PRO A 68 10.87 -13.17 -5.98
C PRO A 68 11.36 -13.56 -7.38
N TYR A 69 10.74 -13.02 -8.42
CA TYR A 69 11.04 -13.29 -9.82
C TYR A 69 11.77 -12.12 -10.52
N ALA A 70 12.06 -11.03 -9.79
CA ALA A 70 12.71 -9.87 -10.36
C ALA A 70 14.18 -10.15 -10.65
N ALA A 71 14.57 -10.11 -11.93
CA ALA A 71 15.94 -10.41 -12.35
C ALA A 71 16.98 -9.42 -11.76
N GLU A 72 16.57 -8.20 -11.41
CA GLU A 72 17.45 -7.09 -11.02
C GLU A 72 18.19 -7.32 -9.70
N HIS A 73 17.61 -8.06 -8.76
CA HIS A 73 18.26 -8.36 -7.47
C HIS A 73 19.17 -9.59 -7.56
N GLY A 74 19.03 -10.43 -8.60
CA GLY A 74 19.93 -11.57 -8.86
C GLY A 74 19.88 -12.71 -7.84
N TYR A 75 18.86 -12.74 -6.99
CA TYR A 75 18.67 -13.81 -6.00
C TYR A 75 17.95 -14.98 -6.64
N HIS A 76 18.29 -16.19 -6.22
CA HIS A 76 17.55 -17.37 -6.65
C HIS A 76 16.15 -17.38 -5.99
N PRO A 77 15.04 -17.60 -6.74
CA PRO A 77 13.68 -17.54 -6.16
C PRO A 77 13.46 -18.51 -4.98
N LYS A 78 14.13 -19.68 -4.98
CA LYS A 78 14.06 -20.67 -3.88
C LYS A 78 14.76 -20.23 -2.59
N ASP A 79 15.52 -19.15 -2.62
CA ASP A 79 16.22 -18.60 -1.46
C ASP A 79 15.44 -17.45 -0.81
N ILE A 80 14.31 -17.05 -1.40
CA ILE A 80 13.47 -15.94 -0.92
C ILE A 80 12.29 -16.51 -0.15
N VAL A 81 12.12 -16.05 1.09
CA VAL A 81 10.99 -16.40 1.96
C VAL A 81 10.18 -15.15 2.26
N HIS A 82 8.88 -15.19 1.95
CA HIS A 82 7.95 -14.15 2.36
C HIS A 82 7.66 -14.26 3.86
N VAL A 83 7.84 -13.16 4.59
CA VAL A 83 7.64 -13.04 6.04
C VAL A 83 6.45 -12.13 6.35
N GLY A 84 6.45 -10.92 5.77
CA GLY A 84 5.46 -9.89 6.01
C GLY A 84 5.63 -9.13 7.34
N GLY A 85 4.81 -8.09 7.52
CA GLY A 85 4.83 -7.25 8.72
C GLY A 85 5.85 -6.11 8.63
N ASN A 86 6.88 -6.14 9.49
CA ASN A 86 7.92 -5.10 9.49
C ASN A 86 9.07 -5.37 8.51
N ILE A 87 9.06 -6.52 7.82
CA ILE A 87 9.97 -6.88 6.74
C ILE A 87 9.21 -7.81 5.80
N ASP A 88 9.26 -7.56 4.50
CA ASP A 88 8.49 -8.35 3.53
C ASP A 88 9.16 -9.69 3.27
N PHE A 89 10.49 -9.71 3.09
CA PHE A 89 11.24 -10.90 2.70
C PHE A 89 12.49 -11.14 3.53
N LEU A 90 12.78 -12.43 3.75
CA LEU A 90 14.07 -12.93 4.19
C LEU A 90 14.71 -13.69 3.02
N VAL A 91 15.91 -13.30 2.62
CA VAL A 91 16.66 -13.94 1.53
C VAL A 91 17.88 -14.66 2.09
N PHE A 92 18.02 -15.93 1.75
CA PHE A 92 19.18 -16.76 2.07
C PHE A 92 20.11 -16.85 0.85
N ASP A 93 20.75 -15.74 0.48
CA ASP A 93 21.56 -15.62 -0.75
C ASP A 93 22.67 -16.69 -0.79
N GLY A 94 22.51 -17.63 -1.73
CA GLY A 94 23.44 -18.72 -1.96
C GLY A 94 23.02 -20.06 -1.36
N LEU A 95 21.90 -20.13 -0.66
CA LEU A 95 21.43 -21.36 -0.01
C LEU A 95 21.08 -22.44 -1.03
N PHE A 96 20.51 -22.07 -2.18
CA PHE A 96 20.21 -23.01 -3.24
C PHE A 96 21.49 -23.65 -3.78
N GLU A 97 22.52 -22.84 -4.06
CA GLU A 97 23.83 -23.28 -4.52
C GLU A 97 24.56 -24.13 -3.48
N ILE A 98 24.46 -23.77 -2.19
CA ILE A 98 24.99 -24.60 -1.09
C ILE A 98 24.33 -25.98 -1.10
N ARG A 99 23.01 -26.07 -1.30
CA ARG A 99 22.30 -27.34 -1.42
C ARG A 99 22.71 -28.15 -2.65
N GLN A 100 23.18 -27.49 -3.71
CA GLN A 100 23.75 -28.14 -4.89
C GLN A 100 25.26 -28.47 -4.74
N GLY A 101 25.90 -28.04 -3.66
CA GLY A 101 27.34 -28.20 -3.45
C GLY A 101 28.21 -27.28 -4.31
N THR A 102 27.64 -26.23 -4.92
CA THR A 102 28.35 -25.31 -5.83
C THR A 102 28.81 -24.02 -5.15
N ARG A 103 28.36 -23.76 -3.91
CA ARG A 103 28.80 -22.66 -3.04
C ARG A 103 29.10 -23.20 -1.64
N LYS A 104 30.04 -22.59 -0.93
CA LYS A 104 30.38 -23.00 0.44
C LYS A 104 29.45 -22.36 1.47
N PRO A 105 29.17 -23.03 2.61
CA PRO A 105 28.31 -22.47 3.66
C PRO A 105 28.75 -21.11 4.21
N GLU A 106 30.06 -20.85 4.25
CA GLU A 106 30.64 -19.58 4.70
C GLU A 106 30.32 -18.38 3.80
N ASP A 107 29.86 -18.61 2.56
CA ASP A 107 29.48 -17.56 1.61
C ASP A 107 27.99 -17.21 1.69
N LEU A 108 27.22 -17.86 2.59
CA LEU A 108 25.81 -17.58 2.80
C LEU A 108 25.62 -16.17 3.38
N THR A 109 24.77 -15.37 2.74
CA THR A 109 24.35 -14.07 3.27
C THR A 109 22.85 -14.07 3.57
N ILE A 110 22.48 -13.54 4.73
CA ILE A 110 21.08 -13.33 5.09
C ILE A 110 20.71 -11.88 4.82
N VAL A 111 19.72 -11.66 3.96
CA VAL A 111 19.22 -10.32 3.60
C VAL A 111 17.79 -10.17 4.09
N LEU A 112 17.51 -9.07 4.77
CA LEU A 112 16.15 -8.63 5.07
C LEU A 112 15.78 -7.59 4.02
N ALA A 113 14.72 -7.85 3.26
CA ALA A 113 14.30 -7.05 2.13
C ALA A 113 12.86 -6.57 2.33
N ASP A 114 12.61 -5.32 1.92
CA ASP A 114 11.33 -4.65 2.00
C ASP A 114 11.08 -3.97 0.65
N VAL A 115 9.92 -4.24 0.07
CA VAL A 115 9.55 -3.84 -1.29
C VAL A 115 8.62 -2.64 -1.20
N LYS A 116 9.07 -1.50 -1.74
CA LYS A 116 8.26 -0.29 -1.81
C LYS A 116 7.83 0.01 -3.23
N TYR A 117 6.55 0.29 -3.41
CA TYR A 117 5.99 0.74 -4.69
C TYR A 117 5.70 2.24 -4.70
N GLY A 118 6.03 2.89 -5.82
CA GLY A 118 5.77 4.31 -6.05
C GLY A 118 6.48 5.23 -5.05
N SER A 119 5.72 6.14 -4.44
CA SER A 119 6.24 7.09 -3.43
C SER A 119 6.32 6.51 -2.01
N SER A 120 6.07 5.21 -1.85
CA SER A 120 6.11 4.56 -0.53
C SER A 120 7.52 4.59 0.04
N ALA A 121 7.62 4.90 1.33
CA ALA A 121 8.88 4.91 2.06
C ALA A 121 8.80 3.93 3.23
N LEU A 122 9.96 3.58 3.79
CA LEU A 122 10.03 2.77 5.00
C LEU A 122 9.22 3.43 6.14
N THR A 123 8.54 2.63 6.96
CA THR A 123 7.91 3.09 8.20
C THR A 123 8.96 3.37 9.29
N ARG A 124 8.53 3.90 10.44
CA ARG A 124 9.43 4.14 11.58
C ARG A 124 9.98 2.82 12.12
N GLU A 125 9.13 1.82 12.19
CA GLU A 125 9.40 0.47 12.67
C GLU A 125 10.38 -0.24 11.72
N GLN A 126 10.13 -0.19 10.41
CA GLN A 126 11.00 -0.75 9.38
C GLN A 126 12.41 -0.13 9.42
N ARG A 127 12.50 1.21 9.54
CA ARG A 127 13.79 1.89 9.72
C ARG A 127 14.52 1.44 10.98
N ALA A 128 13.80 1.25 12.09
CA ALA A 128 14.39 0.79 13.34
C ALA A 128 14.96 -0.63 13.23
N VAL A 129 14.30 -1.52 12.48
CA VAL A 129 14.79 -2.87 12.21
C VAL A 129 16.08 -2.82 11.37
N LEU A 130 16.08 -2.08 10.25
CA LEU A 130 17.28 -1.97 9.41
C LEU A 130 18.45 -1.31 10.15
N ALA A 131 18.18 -0.32 11.00
CA ALA A 131 19.20 0.27 11.87
C ALA A 131 19.78 -0.77 12.85
N ALA A 132 18.94 -1.61 13.47
CA ALA A 132 19.41 -2.68 14.34
C ALA A 132 20.31 -3.68 13.62
N MET A 133 20.00 -4.01 12.37
CA MET A 133 20.88 -4.85 11.56
C MET A 133 22.22 -4.19 11.25
N ASN A 134 22.21 -2.92 10.83
CA ASN A 134 23.41 -2.16 10.51
C ASN A 134 24.34 -2.03 11.72
N ASP A 135 23.75 -1.88 12.91
CA ASP A 135 24.47 -1.81 14.18
C ASP A 135 24.95 -3.18 14.69
N GLY A 136 24.70 -4.27 13.96
CA GLY A 136 25.04 -5.63 14.38
C GLY A 136 24.20 -6.16 15.54
N ARG A 137 23.05 -5.54 15.84
CA ARG A 137 22.09 -5.97 16.88
C ARG A 137 21.20 -7.12 16.39
N THR A 138 21.80 -8.09 15.72
CA THR A 138 21.17 -9.30 15.17
C THR A 138 21.75 -10.53 15.85
N ARG A 139 20.91 -11.51 16.18
CA ARG A 139 21.34 -12.76 16.80
C ARG A 139 20.55 -13.94 16.24
N GLY A 140 21.22 -15.06 16.06
CA GLY A 140 20.59 -16.35 15.78
C GLY A 140 20.28 -17.08 17.07
N GLU A 141 19.05 -17.52 17.22
CA GLU A 141 18.63 -18.41 18.31
C GLU A 141 17.92 -19.63 17.71
N TYR A 142 18.04 -20.77 18.36
CA TYR A 142 17.14 -21.88 18.08
C TYR A 142 16.56 -22.40 19.39
N TRP A 143 15.32 -22.86 19.31
CA TRP A 143 14.53 -23.29 20.46
C TRP A 143 14.12 -24.74 20.23
N LYS A 144 14.31 -25.60 21.23
CA LYS A 144 13.77 -26.96 21.19
C LYS A 144 12.42 -26.97 21.89
N ALA A 145 11.38 -27.34 21.13
CA ALA A 145 10.07 -27.61 21.70
C ALA A 145 10.04 -29.04 22.29
N ARG A 146 9.42 -29.19 23.45
CA ARG A 146 9.12 -30.48 24.08
C ARG A 146 7.63 -30.48 24.46
N GLU A 147 6.92 -31.49 24.00
CA GLU A 147 5.56 -31.75 24.43
C GLU A 147 5.57 -32.69 25.65
N THR A 148 4.76 -32.39 26.65
CA THR A 148 4.53 -33.26 27.81
C THR A 148 3.08 -33.13 28.23
N ASN A 149 2.34 -34.24 28.22
CA ASN A 149 0.90 -34.28 28.53
C ASN A 149 0.06 -33.30 27.69
N GLY A 150 0.38 -33.13 26.40
CA GLY A 150 -0.33 -32.18 25.52
C GLY A 150 0.08 -30.71 25.70
N GLN A 151 1.04 -30.41 26.57
CA GLN A 151 1.55 -29.06 26.80
C GLN A 151 2.93 -28.87 26.17
N LEU A 152 3.07 -27.82 25.34
CA LEU A 152 4.35 -27.43 24.74
C LEU A 152 5.19 -26.60 25.71
N SER A 153 6.47 -26.93 25.80
CA SER A 153 7.50 -26.17 26.49
C SER A 153 8.66 -25.89 25.53
N TYR A 154 9.30 -24.72 25.65
CA TYR A 154 10.38 -24.30 24.75
C TYR A 154 11.63 -24.03 25.57
N GLN A 155 12.75 -24.63 25.16
CA GLN A 155 14.05 -24.41 25.80
C GLN A 155 14.99 -23.68 24.81
N PRO A 156 15.51 -22.50 25.17
CA PRO A 156 16.49 -21.82 24.33
C PRO A 156 17.76 -22.64 24.32
N ARG A 157 18.40 -22.74 23.17
CA ARG A 157 19.70 -23.38 23.06
C ARG A 157 20.59 -22.49 22.20
N THR A 158 21.65 -22.00 22.82
CA THR A 158 22.66 -21.16 22.18
C THR A 158 23.79 -22.07 21.72
N GLU A 159 23.79 -22.52 20.47
CA GLU A 159 25.00 -23.16 19.88
C GLU A 159 25.82 -22.19 19.02
N VAL A 160 25.22 -21.07 18.58
CA VAL A 160 25.88 -20.19 17.63
C VAL A 160 26.52 -19.04 18.39
N ALA A 161 27.86 -19.04 18.46
CA ALA A 161 28.64 -17.89 18.90
C ALA A 161 28.23 -16.64 18.10
N PRO A 162 28.28 -15.42 18.69
CA PRO A 162 27.95 -14.20 17.98
C PRO A 162 28.72 -14.13 16.66
N ALA A 163 28.04 -13.73 15.59
CA ALA A 163 28.62 -13.62 14.26
C ALA A 163 29.92 -12.81 14.35
N ARG A 164 31.02 -13.37 13.81
CA ARG A 164 32.27 -12.61 13.62
C ARG A 164 31.92 -11.34 12.86
N SER A 165 32.47 -10.21 13.31
CA SER A 165 32.27 -8.88 12.77
C SER A 165 32.71 -8.76 11.30
N GLY A 166 31.97 -9.36 10.38
CA GLY A 166 31.97 -8.98 8.98
C GLY A 166 31.02 -7.81 8.85
N LYS A 167 31.48 -6.70 8.25
CA LYS A 167 30.61 -5.57 7.92
C LYS A 167 29.36 -6.11 7.22
N PRO A 168 28.14 -5.79 7.68
CA PRO A 168 26.95 -6.18 6.94
C PRO A 168 27.00 -5.48 5.58
N ILE A 169 26.92 -6.26 4.49
CA ILE A 169 26.75 -5.72 3.14
C ILE A 169 25.28 -5.30 3.03
N VAL A 170 24.93 -4.16 3.62
CA VAL A 170 23.62 -3.54 3.39
C VAL A 170 23.72 -2.66 2.16
N GLY A 171 23.44 -3.25 1.00
CA GLY A 171 23.10 -2.49 -0.19
C GLY A 171 21.61 -2.17 -0.14
N ILE A 172 21.22 -0.95 0.25
CA ILE A 172 19.88 -0.45 -0.07
C ILE A 172 19.86 -0.26 -1.59
N ARG A 173 19.45 -1.29 -2.34
CA ARG A 173 19.15 -1.14 -3.76
C ARG A 173 17.73 -0.60 -3.86
N ARG A 174 17.60 0.67 -4.26
CA ARG A 174 16.33 1.21 -4.70
C ARG A 174 16.05 0.65 -6.09
N ILE A 175 15.30 -0.43 -6.17
CA ILE A 175 14.73 -0.87 -7.45
C ILE A 175 13.52 0.03 -7.66
N GLN A 176 13.69 1.00 -8.55
CA GLN A 176 12.59 1.83 -9.01
C GLN A 176 11.88 0.98 -10.06
N ALA A 177 10.74 0.38 -9.68
CA ALA A 177 9.85 -0.21 -10.66
C ALA A 177 9.31 0.95 -11.51
N ASP A 178 10.02 1.26 -12.59
CA ASP A 178 9.50 2.18 -13.59
C ASP A 178 8.15 1.63 -14.02
N SER A 179 7.17 2.53 -14.02
CA SER A 179 5.77 2.30 -14.33
C SER A 179 5.60 1.12 -15.29
N PHE A 180 4.86 0.10 -14.84
CA PHE A 180 4.45 -1.04 -15.67
C PHE A 180 3.65 -0.49 -16.87
N GLU A 181 4.34 -0.11 -17.94
CA GLU A 181 3.75 0.36 -19.19
C GLU A 181 3.19 -0.85 -19.92
N GLY A 182 1.95 -1.16 -19.55
CA GLY A 182 1.23 -2.32 -20.06
C GLY A 182 0.21 -2.73 -19.03
N THR A 183 -0.87 -1.96 -18.92
CA THR A 183 -2.06 -2.50 -18.25
C THR A 183 -2.54 -3.65 -19.14
N PRO A 184 -2.56 -4.91 -18.68
CA PRO A 184 -3.22 -5.96 -19.44
C PRO A 184 -4.68 -5.55 -19.56
N ASP A 185 -5.21 -5.51 -20.78
CA ASP A 185 -6.62 -5.25 -20.99
C ASP A 185 -7.43 -6.45 -20.46
N ILE A 186 -7.78 -6.40 -19.17
CA ILE A 186 -8.58 -7.41 -18.48
C ILE A 186 -10.04 -7.48 -18.99
N THR A 187 -10.44 -6.59 -19.90
CA THR A 187 -11.71 -6.69 -20.60
C THR A 187 -11.62 -7.59 -21.83
N LYS A 188 -10.41 -7.93 -22.28
CA LYS A 188 -10.19 -8.90 -23.34
C LYS A 188 -10.17 -10.32 -22.74
N PRO A 189 -11.01 -11.24 -23.23
CA PRO A 189 -10.89 -12.63 -22.84
C PRO A 189 -9.50 -13.17 -23.23
N PRO A 190 -8.94 -14.11 -22.46
CA PRO A 190 -7.68 -14.74 -22.83
C PRO A 190 -7.79 -15.33 -24.25
N PRO A 191 -6.72 -15.27 -25.06
CA PRO A 191 -6.73 -15.91 -26.37
C PRO A 191 -7.12 -17.38 -26.20
N ASP A 192 -8.08 -17.80 -27.02
CA ASP A 192 -8.72 -19.12 -26.94
C ASP A 192 -7.66 -20.22 -27.07
N VAL A 193 -7.45 -20.97 -25.97
CA VAL A 193 -6.36 -21.95 -25.85
C VAL A 193 -6.71 -23.27 -26.56
N ASP A 194 -7.94 -23.39 -27.07
CA ASP A 194 -8.48 -24.62 -27.66
C ASP A 194 -8.91 -24.48 -29.14
N ALA A 195 -8.43 -23.48 -29.88
CA ALA A 195 -8.63 -23.46 -31.33
C ALA A 195 -7.80 -24.58 -32.00
N PRO A 196 -8.43 -25.57 -32.67
CA PRO A 196 -7.66 -26.53 -33.46
C PRO A 196 -6.97 -25.82 -34.62
N ASN A 197 -5.69 -26.14 -34.83
CA ASN A 197 -4.87 -25.70 -35.96
C ASN A 197 -5.55 -25.90 -37.32
#